data_AF-A0A4Q3YPI7-F1
#
_entry.id   AF-A0A4Q3YPI7-F1
#
_cell.length_a   1.000
_cell.length_b   1.000
_cell.length_c   1.000
_cell.angle_alpha   90.00
_cell.angle_beta   90.00
_cell.angle_gamma   90.00
#
_symmetry.space_group_name_H-M   'P 1'
#
loop_
_entity.id
_entity.type
_entity.pdbx_description
1 polymer ?
#
loop_
_entity_poly.entity_id
_entity_poly.type
_entity_poly.pdbx_seq_one_letter_code
_entity_poly.pdbx_strand_id
1 'polypeptide(L)'
;MSLTKRDRKFRSGSGKSFPPGNSPSDGAVSFAEAIALALKGDFGDGPTAVRKVARLLQVNDRAVKNWFSAKNAPNGELLVRLICHSDGVLETVLSLATRDDVLRAKQISDAQRDFWKVLDRLHRLMRPLQS
;
A
#
# COMPACT_ATOMS: atom_id res chain seq x y z
N MET A 1 12.50 -16.81 42.94
CA MET A 1 11.17 -17.32 42.53
C MET A 1 11.21 -17.63 41.05
N SER A 2 11.07 -18.89 40.64
CA SER A 2 11.14 -19.33 39.24
C SER A 2 9.73 -19.49 38.65
N LEU A 3 9.48 -18.86 37.50
CA LEU A 3 8.21 -18.96 36.76
C LEU A 3 7.99 -20.40 36.26
N THR A 4 6.76 -20.89 36.39
CA THR A 4 6.44 -22.30 36.11
C THR A 4 6.36 -22.60 34.61
N LYS A 5 6.57 -23.87 34.25
CA LYS A 5 6.66 -24.36 32.87
C LYS A 5 5.38 -24.10 32.02
N ARG A 6 4.25 -23.75 32.65
CA ARG A 6 2.96 -23.48 31.99
C ARG A 6 2.82 -22.06 31.45
N ASP A 7 3.60 -21.09 31.96
CA ASP A 7 3.55 -19.70 31.48
C ASP A 7 4.19 -19.53 30.08
N ARG A 8 4.95 -20.55 29.62
CA ARG A 8 5.60 -20.57 28.30
C ARG A 8 4.70 -21.02 27.14
N LYS A 9 3.40 -21.24 27.37
CA LYS A 9 2.47 -21.75 26.34
C LYS A 9 1.35 -20.80 25.91
N PHE A 10 1.46 -19.51 26.20
CA PHE A 10 0.70 -18.49 25.45
C PHE A 10 1.36 -18.26 24.10
N ARG A 11 1.02 -19.10 23.11
CA ARG A 11 1.21 -18.74 21.71
C ARG A 11 0.03 -17.86 21.35
N SER A 12 0.26 -16.56 21.17
CA SER A 12 -0.69 -15.70 20.49
C SER A 12 -1.04 -16.36 19.15
N GLY A 13 -2.34 -16.57 18.89
CA GLY A 13 -2.80 -16.94 17.56
C GLY A 13 -2.22 -15.96 16.55
N SER A 14 -1.78 -16.43 15.38
CA SER A 14 -1.08 -15.57 14.44
C SER A 14 -1.98 -14.38 14.06
N GLY A 15 -1.61 -13.18 14.51
CA GLY A 15 -2.30 -11.92 14.19
C GLY A 15 -2.10 -11.50 12.74
N LYS A 16 -2.42 -12.39 11.80
CA LYS A 16 -2.23 -12.20 10.35
C LYS A 16 -3.50 -11.78 9.62
N SER A 17 -4.64 -11.79 10.31
CA SER A 17 -5.94 -11.55 9.71
C SER A 17 -6.52 -10.27 10.29
N PHE A 18 -6.80 -9.30 9.42
CA PHE A 18 -7.65 -8.17 9.77
C PHE A 18 -9.06 -8.70 9.98
N PRO A 19 -9.82 -8.16 10.96
CA PRO A 19 -11.21 -8.54 11.13
C PRO A 19 -11.97 -8.26 9.82
N PRO A 20 -12.81 -9.20 9.35
CA PRO A 20 -13.59 -8.97 8.14
C PRO A 20 -14.49 -7.75 8.37
N GLY A 21 -14.36 -6.74 7.52
CA GLY A 21 -15.30 -5.63 7.46
C GLY A 21 -16.70 -6.12 7.08
N ASN A 22 -17.73 -5.33 7.38
CA ASN A 22 -19.15 -5.66 7.25
C ASN A 22 -19.66 -5.82 5.78
N SER A 23 -18.96 -6.58 4.93
CA SER A 23 -19.46 -7.02 3.62
C SER A 23 -19.58 -8.55 3.62
N PRO A 24 -20.82 -9.10 3.60
CA PRO A 24 -21.03 -10.54 3.61
C PRO A 24 -20.97 -11.10 2.18
N SER A 25 -19.77 -11.36 1.66
CA SER A 25 -19.51 -12.38 0.61
C SER A 25 -18.04 -12.41 0.20
N ASP A 26 -17.50 -13.62 0.11
CA ASP A 26 -16.25 -14.01 -0.55
C ASP A 26 -14.92 -13.79 0.21
N GLY A 27 -14.01 -14.76 0.12
CA GLY A 27 -12.82 -14.91 0.96
C GLY A 27 -12.04 -13.62 1.20
N ALA A 28 -12.03 -13.16 2.46
CA ALA A 28 -11.33 -11.93 2.84
C ALA A 28 -9.85 -11.99 2.46
N VAL A 29 -9.47 -11.20 1.46
CA VAL A 29 -8.08 -11.05 1.02
C VAL A 29 -7.24 -10.59 2.21
N SER A 30 -6.17 -11.31 2.50
CA SER A 30 -5.31 -10.97 3.63
C SER A 30 -4.61 -9.63 3.39
N PHE A 31 -4.19 -8.96 4.46
CA PHE A 31 -3.42 -7.72 4.35
C PHE A 31 -2.15 -7.89 3.50
N ALA A 32 -1.47 -9.02 3.62
CA ALA A 32 -0.29 -9.30 2.81
C ALA A 32 -0.61 -9.38 1.30
N GLU A 33 -1.75 -9.98 0.94
CA GLU A 33 -2.21 -10.07 -0.45
C GLU A 33 -2.65 -8.70 -0.99
N ALA A 34 -3.40 -7.94 -0.20
CA ALA A 34 -3.84 -6.60 -0.58
C ALA A 34 -2.63 -5.67 -0.82
N ILE A 35 -1.64 -5.69 0.07
CA ILE A 35 -0.40 -4.94 -0.11
C ILE A 35 0.40 -5.45 -1.32
N ALA A 36 0.47 -6.77 -1.55
CA ALA A 36 1.15 -7.32 -2.72
C ALA A 36 0.53 -6.83 -4.03
N LEU A 37 -0.81 -6.78 -4.11
CA LEU A 37 -1.53 -6.27 -5.27
C LEU A 37 -1.23 -4.78 -5.49
N ALA A 38 -1.28 -3.97 -4.43
CA ALA A 38 -0.96 -2.55 -4.49
C ALA A 38 0.47 -2.30 -4.98
N LEU A 39 1.44 -3.05 -4.45
CA LEU A 39 2.85 -2.96 -4.87
C LEU A 39 3.02 -3.30 -6.36
N LYS A 40 2.33 -4.33 -6.84
CA LYS A 40 2.38 -4.71 -8.25
C LYS A 40 1.72 -3.67 -9.17
N GLY A 41 0.65 -3.04 -8.71
CA GLY A 41 0.00 -1.95 -9.42
C GLY A 41 0.92 -0.74 -9.59
N ASP A 42 1.56 -0.31 -8.51
CA ASP A 42 2.34 0.94 -8.51
C ASP A 42 3.77 0.78 -9.07
N PHE A 43 4.38 -0.39 -8.86
CA PHE A 43 5.79 -0.62 -9.21
C PHE A 43 6.00 -1.64 -10.34
N GLY A 44 4.94 -2.29 -10.82
CA GLY A 44 5.01 -3.44 -11.73
C GLY A 44 5.35 -4.74 -10.99
N ASP A 45 5.48 -5.85 -11.70
CA ASP A 45 5.88 -7.14 -11.13
C ASP A 45 7.32 -7.54 -11.53
N GLY A 46 7.91 -8.48 -10.80
CA GLY A 46 9.20 -9.07 -11.12
C GLY A 46 10.41 -8.43 -10.41
N PRO A 47 11.63 -8.89 -10.75
CA PRO A 47 12.85 -8.55 -10.00
C PRO A 47 13.23 -7.06 -10.04
N THR A 48 12.88 -6.34 -11.11
CA THR A 48 13.14 -4.91 -11.25
C THR A 48 12.29 -4.08 -10.28
N ALA A 49 11.00 -4.41 -10.16
CA ALA A 49 10.09 -3.79 -9.20
C ALA A 49 10.56 -4.03 -7.75
N VAL A 50 10.92 -5.28 -7.43
CA VAL A 50 11.47 -5.65 -6.12
C VAL A 50 12.72 -4.84 -5.79
N ARG A 51 13.70 -4.75 -6.72
CA ARG A 51 14.93 -3.96 -6.52
C ARG A 51 14.66 -2.47 -6.37
N LYS A 52 13.69 -1.93 -7.12
CA LYS A 52 13.27 -0.52 -7.02
C LYS A 52 12.75 -0.22 -5.62
N VAL A 53 11.82 -1.02 -5.12
CA VAL A 53 11.24 -0.84 -3.78
C VAL A 53 12.28 -1.08 -2.68
N ALA A 54 13.13 -2.10 -2.83
CA ALA A 54 14.22 -2.37 -1.89
C ALA A 54 15.17 -1.18 -1.77
N ARG A 55 15.53 -0.54 -2.89
CA ARG A 55 16.37 0.67 -2.92
C ARG A 55 15.67 1.88 -2.30
N LEU A 56 14.40 2.12 -2.65
CA LEU A 56 13.61 3.23 -2.10
C LEU A 56 13.53 3.15 -0.57
N LEU A 57 13.35 1.95 -0.04
CA LEU A 57 13.19 1.73 1.39
C LEU A 57 14.50 1.36 2.10
N GLN A 58 15.61 1.23 1.37
CA GLN A 58 16.91 0.78 1.89
C GLN A 58 16.78 -0.51 2.74
N VAL A 59 16.02 -1.47 2.23
CA VAL A 59 15.83 -2.80 2.85
C VAL A 59 16.33 -3.90 1.93
N ASN A 60 16.47 -5.11 2.46
CA ASN A 60 16.93 -6.23 1.64
C ASN A 60 15.86 -6.71 0.63
N ASP A 61 16.31 -7.09 -0.57
CA ASP A 61 15.46 -7.60 -1.67
C ASP A 61 14.60 -8.80 -1.25
N ARG A 62 15.07 -9.63 -0.33
CA ARG A 62 14.34 -10.83 0.13
C ARG A 62 13.05 -10.44 0.87
N ALA A 63 13.10 -9.42 1.72
CA ALA A 63 11.93 -8.92 2.44
C ALA A 63 10.90 -8.37 1.45
N VAL A 64 11.34 -7.54 0.51
CA VAL A 64 10.47 -6.98 -0.52
C VAL A 64 9.87 -8.07 -1.41
N LYS A 65 10.68 -9.04 -1.84
CA LYS A 65 10.20 -10.19 -2.62
C LYS A 65 9.10 -10.96 -1.88
N ASN A 66 9.23 -11.11 -0.56
CA ASN A 66 8.20 -11.76 0.24
C ASN A 66 6.90 -10.93 0.29
N TRP A 67 6.99 -9.60 0.34
CA TRP A 67 5.82 -8.72 0.26
C TRP A 67 5.13 -8.81 -1.10
N PHE A 68 5.88 -8.74 -2.20
CA PHE A 68 5.33 -8.92 -3.57
C PHE A 68 4.70 -10.31 -3.79
N SER A 69 5.12 -11.31 -3.00
CA SER A 69 4.59 -12.67 -3.05
C SER A 69 3.53 -12.94 -1.97
N ALA A 70 3.08 -11.91 -1.23
CA ALA A 70 2.15 -12.01 -0.11
C ALA A 70 2.54 -13.00 1.00
N LYS A 71 3.83 -13.39 1.11
CA LYS A 71 4.30 -14.34 2.13
C LYS A 71 4.30 -13.73 3.53
N ASN A 72 4.57 -12.44 3.60
CA ASN A 72 4.43 -11.60 4.78
C ASN A 72 4.12 -10.17 4.34
N ALA A 73 3.64 -9.35 5.28
CA ALA A 73 3.44 -7.94 5.05
C ALA A 73 4.64 -7.11 5.57
N PRO A 74 4.83 -5.87 5.09
CA PRO A 74 5.74 -4.94 5.75
C PRO A 74 5.30 -4.69 7.19
N ASN A 75 6.27 -4.42 8.07
CA ASN A 75 5.96 -3.92 9.42
C ASN A 75 5.43 -2.48 9.35
N GLY A 76 4.95 -1.94 10.47
CA GLY A 76 4.35 -0.60 10.49
C GLY A 76 5.28 0.50 9.97
N GLU A 77 6.56 0.49 10.34
CA GLU A 77 7.55 1.48 9.87
C GLU A 77 7.72 1.43 8.34
N LEU A 78 7.89 0.23 7.79
CA LEU A 78 8.08 0.04 6.34
C LEU A 78 6.79 0.29 5.56
N LEU A 79 5.63 0.04 6.17
CA LEU A 79 4.33 0.38 5.59
C LEU A 79 4.16 1.89 5.47
N VAL A 80 4.47 2.67 6.52
CA VAL A 80 4.40 4.13 6.46
C VAL A 80 5.33 4.67 5.37
N ARG A 81 6.55 4.14 5.27
CA ARG A 81 7.47 4.53 4.20
C ARG A 81 6.98 4.15 2.82
N LEU A 82 6.29 3.02 2.65
CA LEU A 82 5.64 2.66 1.39
C LEU A 82 4.53 3.65 1.02
N ILE A 83 3.66 3.99 1.98
CA ILE A 83 2.57 4.96 1.79
C ILE A 83 3.11 6.31 1.26
N CYS A 84 4.27 6.76 1.73
CA CYS A 84 4.89 7.99 1.22
C CYS A 84 5.30 7.95 -0.27
N HIS A 85 5.41 6.76 -0.88
CA HIS A 85 5.89 6.57 -2.25
C HIS A 85 4.87 5.86 -3.15
N SER A 86 3.71 5.48 -2.63
CA SER A 86 2.76 4.58 -3.29
C SER A 86 1.33 4.95 -2.90
N ASP A 87 0.64 5.62 -3.83
CA ASP A 87 -0.77 5.95 -3.69
C ASP A 87 -1.62 4.67 -3.58
N GLY A 88 -1.31 3.63 -4.36
CA GLY A 88 -2.04 2.36 -4.30
C GLY A 88 -1.95 1.70 -2.92
N VAL A 89 -0.79 1.78 -2.25
CA VAL A 89 -0.65 1.26 -0.88
C VAL A 89 -1.44 2.10 0.13
N LEU A 90 -1.44 3.44 0.01
CA LEU A 90 -2.27 4.31 0.85
C LEU A 90 -3.76 3.98 0.70
N GLU A 91 -4.22 3.89 -0.55
CA GLU A 91 -5.62 3.62 -0.87
C GLU A 91 -6.07 2.24 -0.36
N THR A 92 -5.20 1.24 -0.49
CA THR A 92 -5.44 -0.10 0.06
C THR A 92 -5.58 -0.07 1.58
N VAL A 93 -4.71 0.65 2.29
CA VAL A 93 -4.77 0.75 3.75
C VAL A 93 -6.04 1.49 4.20
N LEU A 94 -6.43 2.55 3.51
CA LEU A 94 -7.68 3.29 3.82
C LEU A 94 -8.92 2.42 3.59
N SER A 95 -8.96 1.66 2.49
CA SER A 95 -10.06 0.73 2.20
C SER A 95 -10.17 -0.38 3.25
N LEU A 96 -9.05 -1.00 3.62
CA LEU A 96 -9.02 -2.01 4.68
C LEU A 96 -9.37 -1.44 6.06
N ALA A 97 -9.08 -0.16 6.30
CA ALA A 97 -9.50 0.55 7.51
C ALA A 97 -10.96 1.05 7.44
N THR A 98 -11.69 0.74 6.37
CA THR A 98 -13.07 1.19 6.13
C THR A 98 -13.21 2.73 6.16
N ARG A 99 -12.14 3.43 5.74
CA ARG A 99 -12.05 4.89 5.64
C ARG A 99 -12.31 5.35 4.21
N ASP A 100 -13.42 4.88 3.64
CA ASP A 100 -13.84 5.20 2.28
C ASP A 100 -14.20 6.68 2.09
N ASP A 101 -14.48 7.39 3.19
CA ASP A 101 -14.64 8.85 3.23
C ASP A 101 -13.35 9.57 2.82
N VAL A 102 -12.23 9.19 3.43
CA VAL A 102 -10.92 9.79 3.16
C VAL A 102 -10.41 9.38 1.77
N LEU A 103 -10.62 8.12 1.40
CA LEU A 103 -10.25 7.61 0.07
C LEU A 103 -10.96 8.39 -1.04
N ARG A 104 -12.27 8.61 -0.93
CA ARG A 104 -13.03 9.38 -1.93
C ARG A 104 -12.57 10.84 -2.01
N ALA A 105 -12.30 11.48 -0.88
CA ALA A 105 -11.80 12.85 -0.86
C ALA A 105 -10.43 12.99 -1.56
N LYS A 106 -9.53 12.00 -1.35
CA LYS A 106 -8.25 11.91 -2.07
C LYS A 106 -8.47 11.80 -3.58
N GLN A 107 -9.31 10.85 -4.03
CA GLN A 107 -9.58 10.63 -5.45
C GLN A 107 -10.10 11.88 -6.16
N ILE A 108 -10.98 12.65 -5.52
CA ILE A 108 -11.47 13.94 -6.04
C ILE A 108 -10.31 14.94 -6.16
N SER A 109 -9.47 15.03 -5.13
CA SER A 109 -8.32 15.94 -5.11
C SER A 109 -7.30 15.60 -6.20
N ASP A 110 -7.06 14.31 -6.44
CA ASP A 110 -6.17 13.83 -7.50
C ASP A 110 -6.76 14.10 -8.89
N ALA A 111 -8.06 13.85 -9.09
CA ALA A 111 -8.75 14.18 -10.34
C ALA A 111 -8.67 15.68 -10.66
N GLN A 112 -8.85 16.54 -9.65
CA GLN A 112 -8.67 17.99 -9.80
C GLN A 112 -7.23 18.34 -10.17
N ARG A 113 -6.23 17.75 -9.51
CA ARG A 113 -4.82 17.97 -9.81
C ARG A 113 -4.50 17.59 -11.25
N ASP A 114 -4.98 16.44 -11.71
CA ASP A 114 -4.72 15.97 -13.08
C ASP A 114 -5.41 16.84 -14.13
N PHE A 115 -6.64 17.28 -13.87
CA PHE A 115 -7.31 18.29 -14.69
C PHE A 115 -6.46 19.57 -14.82
N TRP A 116 -5.93 20.09 -13.71
CA TRP A 116 -5.08 21.28 -13.73
C TRP A 116 -3.77 21.06 -14.49
N LYS A 117 -3.15 19.86 -14.42
CA LYS A 117 -1.97 19.54 -15.24
C LYS A 117 -2.28 19.60 -16.73
N VAL A 118 -3.45 19.11 -17.15
CA VAL A 118 -3.88 19.17 -18.55
C VAL A 118 -4.11 20.61 -18.99
N LEU A 119 -4.80 21.42 -18.18
CA LEU A 119 -5.01 22.84 -18.47
C LEU A 119 -3.69 23.62 -18.57
N ASP A 120 -2.74 23.37 -17.66
CA ASP A 120 -1.42 24.00 -17.73
C ASP A 120 -0.69 23.62 -19.02
N ARG A 121 -0.79 22.36 -19.45
CA ARG A 121 -0.20 21.91 -20.72
C ARG A 121 -0.83 22.61 -21.92
N LEU A 122 -2.16 22.73 -21.97
CA LEU A 122 -2.85 23.45 -23.04
C LEU A 122 -2.46 24.93 -23.07
N HIS A 123 -2.41 25.57 -21.90
CA HIS A 123 -2.00 26.97 -21.80
C HIS A 123 -0.56 27.18 -22.28
N ARG A 124 0.37 26.26 -21.98
CA ARG A 124 1.74 26.31 -22.52
C ARG A 124 1.77 26.19 -24.05
N LEU A 125 0.90 25.37 -24.64
CA LEU A 125 0.84 25.18 -26.10
C LEU A 125 0.23 26.38 -26.85
N MET A 126 -0.73 27.07 -26.24
CA MET A 126 -1.41 28.22 -26.85
C MET A 126 -0.64 29.55 -26.74
N ARG A 127 0.48 29.57 -26.00
CA ARG A 127 1.26 30.79 -25.71
C ARG A 127 1.96 31.47 -26.92
N PRO A 128 2.18 30.89 -28.11
CA PRO A 128 2.85 31.59 -29.21
C PRO A 128 1.93 32.16 -30.32
N LEU A 129 0.62 32.36 -30.11
CA LEU A 129 -0.29 32.91 -31.14
C LEU A 129 -0.67 34.39 -30.96
N GLN A 130 0.01 35.11 -30.07
CA GLN A 130 -0.18 36.55 -29.86
C GLN A 130 1.11 37.30 -30.22
N SER A 131 1.40 37.43 -31.52
CA SER A 131 2.39 38.36 -32.07
C SER A 131 1.93 38.86 -33.42
#